data_AF-A0A544Y334-F1
#
_entry.id   AF-A0A544Y334-F1
#
_cell.length_a   1.000
_cell.length_b   1.000
_cell.length_c   1.000
_cell.angle_alpha   90.00
_cell.angle_beta   90.00
_cell.angle_gamma   90.00
#
_symmetry.space_group_name_H-M   'P 1'
#
loop_
_entity.id
_entity.type
_entity.pdbx_description
1 polymer ?
#
loop_
_entity_poly.entity_id
_entity_poly.type
_entity_poly.pdbx_seq_one_letter_code
_entity_poly.pdbx_strand_id
1 'polypeptide(L)'
;MTRVVLLGAPPGPISPPPLGGQPALPAAITLKSLPGAPTAYDRLLAQAAALDPEPTTIARPGDAAAYRRPYGRVVESPDIAGDLRALADAVEGAEDNLLILPADSLIHDELIYQITKAKRGALALVAREQREEGDEQDENAQETELVPIEEAEPEIGQTVVEGLPMRTRIGRSRIVSVGTAYHAVTRPNAVLLGPLHLHQRHLQTLAEVARELADMAHLFGPEDDVTELLTLGLVRRGVSVGRRGRRDLFFRRIRSQAEADEAQAEMAGYNEDRARLNNAVKGADGFFTTFFVSTYSRFIARWAARRGLTPNQVTLISIALGLLSAGAFSTGTRWGAVAGALLIYFAFVFDCVDGQLARYARKFGVLGAWLDATFDRFKEYAVFVGLAVGATVSGQFGDGEGVWTLALVAIALQSVKHLLDFSFGAANRRKAPIPLPTLDLTVADDRPLREALEERRASRNTGVRGLLKLWTNAGKFRPVHWARKMIVFPIGERFAAIAITAAFFNPRVTFLTLIVWGGVAATYTLTGRLLRSLA
;
A
#
# COMPACT_ATOMS: atom_id res chain seq x y z
N MET A 1 -9.85 12.80 -12.16
CA MET A 1 -9.73 11.59 -13.00
C MET A 1 -8.24 11.25 -13.10
N THR A 2 -7.84 10.23 -13.89
CA THR A 2 -6.41 9.92 -14.08
C THR A 2 -6.15 9.85 -15.57
N ARG A 3 -5.35 10.79 -16.10
CA ARG A 3 -4.88 10.79 -17.49
C ARG A 3 -3.92 9.62 -17.70
N VAL A 4 -4.02 8.95 -18.84
CA VAL A 4 -3.17 7.80 -19.17
C VAL A 4 -2.33 8.11 -20.41
N VAL A 5 -1.02 7.91 -20.29
CA VAL A 5 -0.08 7.94 -21.42
C VAL A 5 0.54 6.56 -21.62
N LEU A 6 0.41 6.02 -22.83
CA LEU A 6 0.98 4.77 -23.26
C LEU A 6 2.24 5.02 -24.09
N LEU A 7 3.34 4.33 -23.77
CA LEU A 7 4.61 4.45 -24.50
C LEU A 7 4.73 3.33 -25.53
N GLY A 8 4.46 3.66 -26.79
CA GLY A 8 4.43 2.76 -27.93
C GLY A 8 5.79 2.35 -28.48
N ALA A 9 6.86 3.02 -28.04
CA ALA A 9 8.24 2.71 -28.40
C ALA A 9 8.94 2.08 -27.17
N PRO A 10 9.01 0.74 -27.07
CA PRO A 10 9.81 0.12 -26.02
C PRO A 10 11.29 0.52 -26.21
N PRO A 11 12.09 0.57 -25.12
CA PRO A 11 13.53 0.74 -25.25
C PRO A 11 14.11 -0.38 -26.12
N GLY A 12 15.23 -0.09 -26.77
CA GLY A 12 16.00 -1.02 -27.61
C GLY A 12 16.27 -2.36 -26.90
N PRO A 13 16.70 -3.39 -27.65
CA PRO A 13 16.68 -4.77 -27.16
C PRO A 13 17.44 -4.86 -25.84
N ILE A 14 16.73 -5.28 -24.81
CA ILE A 14 17.36 -5.57 -23.54
C ILE A 14 17.85 -6.99 -23.67
N SER A 15 19.16 -7.15 -23.68
CA SER A 15 19.78 -8.47 -23.74
C SER A 15 19.49 -9.25 -22.45
N PRO A 16 19.27 -10.57 -22.52
CA PRO A 16 19.34 -11.39 -23.73
C PRO A 16 18.11 -11.21 -24.65
N PRO A 17 18.27 -11.38 -25.98
CA PRO A 17 17.18 -11.27 -26.94
C PRO A 17 16.05 -12.29 -26.66
N PRO A 18 14.81 -12.01 -27.13
CA PRO A 18 13.63 -12.84 -26.88
C PRO A 18 13.86 -14.32 -27.16
N LEU A 19 13.18 -15.19 -26.41
CA LEU A 19 13.08 -16.64 -26.67
C LEU A 19 12.54 -16.89 -28.09
N GLY A 20 13.43 -16.93 -29.09
CA GLY A 20 13.20 -17.46 -30.45
C GLY A 20 12.16 -16.75 -31.34
N GLY A 21 11.59 -15.61 -30.94
CA GLY A 21 10.54 -14.91 -31.69
C GLY A 21 11.02 -13.63 -32.37
N GLN A 22 10.50 -13.31 -33.56
CA GLN A 22 10.69 -11.98 -34.16
C GLN A 22 10.04 -10.92 -33.27
N PRO A 23 10.73 -9.78 -32.99
CA PRO A 23 10.12 -8.64 -32.31
C PRO A 23 8.84 -8.21 -33.03
N ALA A 24 7.79 -7.96 -32.26
CA ALA A 24 6.50 -7.52 -32.78
C ALA A 24 5.98 -6.36 -31.95
N LEU A 25 5.28 -5.43 -32.60
CA LEU A 25 4.59 -4.36 -31.90
C LEU A 25 3.48 -4.96 -31.01
N PRO A 26 3.23 -4.40 -29.82
CA PRO A 26 2.10 -4.78 -28.97
C PRO A 26 0.73 -4.77 -29.68
N ALA A 27 0.57 -3.92 -30.69
CA ALA A 27 -0.62 -3.87 -31.54
C ALA A 27 -0.75 -5.05 -32.53
N ALA A 28 0.30 -5.86 -32.71
CA ALA A 28 0.32 -7.06 -33.55
C ALA A 28 0.40 -8.36 -32.72
N ILE A 29 0.74 -8.28 -31.43
CA ILE A 29 0.79 -9.43 -30.52
C ILE A 29 -0.64 -9.79 -30.08
N THR A 30 -1.06 -11.03 -30.30
CA THR A 30 -2.41 -11.52 -29.97
C THR A 30 -2.45 -12.28 -28.66
N LEU A 31 -3.42 -12.01 -27.81
CA LEU A 31 -3.59 -12.69 -26.52
C LEU A 31 -4.60 -13.85 -26.64
N LYS A 32 -4.17 -14.97 -27.21
CA LYS A 32 -5.04 -16.10 -27.60
C LYS A 32 -5.83 -16.74 -26.46
N SER A 33 -5.29 -16.76 -25.25
CA SER A 33 -5.99 -17.34 -24.08
C SER A 33 -7.14 -16.47 -23.53
N LEU A 34 -7.29 -15.23 -24.00
CA LEU A 34 -8.33 -14.31 -23.54
C LEU A 34 -9.56 -14.34 -24.48
N PRO A 35 -10.78 -14.12 -23.94
CA PRO A 35 -11.98 -14.01 -24.75
C PRO A 35 -11.85 -12.95 -25.85
N GLY A 36 -12.14 -13.33 -27.10
CA GLY A 36 -12.03 -12.45 -28.26
C GLY A 36 -10.62 -12.26 -28.81
N ALA A 37 -9.60 -12.90 -28.21
CA ALA A 37 -8.19 -12.84 -28.62
C ALA A 37 -7.71 -11.40 -28.96
N PRO A 38 -7.93 -10.42 -28.07
CA PRO A 38 -7.52 -9.04 -28.32
C PRO A 38 -6.01 -8.96 -28.51
N THR A 39 -5.55 -7.91 -29.21
CA THR A 39 -4.12 -7.61 -29.21
C THR A 39 -3.67 -7.17 -27.81
N ALA A 40 -2.38 -7.29 -27.49
CA ALA A 40 -1.83 -6.83 -26.22
C ALA A 40 -2.14 -5.34 -26.00
N TYR A 41 -1.98 -4.54 -27.05
CA TYR A 41 -2.34 -3.12 -27.03
C TYR A 41 -3.85 -2.89 -26.82
N ASP A 42 -4.72 -3.62 -27.53
CA ASP A 42 -6.17 -3.43 -27.40
C ASP A 42 -6.67 -3.77 -25.99
N ARG A 43 -6.09 -4.80 -25.36
CA ARG A 43 -6.36 -5.10 -23.95
C ARG A 43 -5.93 -3.95 -23.05
N LEU A 44 -4.70 -3.46 -23.19
CA LEU A 44 -4.16 -2.38 -22.35
C LEU A 44 -4.95 -1.08 -22.55
N LEU A 45 -5.31 -0.76 -23.78
CA LEU A 45 -6.12 0.41 -24.14
C LEU A 45 -7.52 0.32 -23.52
N ALA A 46 -8.15 -0.85 -23.53
CA ALA A 46 -9.44 -1.06 -22.85
C ALA A 46 -9.33 -0.90 -21.32
N GLN A 47 -8.22 -1.34 -20.71
CA GLN A 47 -7.95 -1.12 -19.28
C GLN A 47 -7.72 0.37 -18.98
N ALA A 48 -6.98 1.07 -19.83
CA ALA A 48 -6.73 2.50 -19.74
C ALA A 48 -8.01 3.34 -19.88
N ALA A 49 -8.91 2.93 -20.78
CA ALA A 49 -10.20 3.59 -21.03
C ALA A 49 -11.09 3.70 -19.78
N ALA A 50 -10.92 2.79 -18.81
CA ALA A 50 -11.64 2.84 -17.53
C ALA A 50 -11.16 3.98 -16.61
N LEU A 51 -9.98 4.56 -16.88
CA LEU A 51 -9.37 5.64 -16.10
C LEU A 51 -9.40 6.98 -16.85
N ASP A 52 -9.14 6.91 -18.16
CA ASP A 52 -9.07 8.04 -19.10
C ASP A 52 -9.85 7.67 -20.36
N PRO A 53 -10.96 8.36 -20.69
CA PRO A 53 -11.72 8.09 -21.92
C PRO A 53 -10.91 8.28 -23.22
N GLU A 54 -9.86 9.10 -23.20
CA GLU A 54 -9.00 9.38 -24.37
C GLU A 54 -7.51 9.21 -24.04
N PRO A 55 -7.04 7.96 -23.75
CA PRO A 55 -5.63 7.72 -23.46
C PRO A 55 -4.73 8.17 -24.62
N THR A 56 -3.57 8.74 -24.30
CA THR A 56 -2.60 9.19 -25.32
C THR A 56 -1.50 8.15 -25.51
N THR A 57 -1.31 7.65 -26.71
CA THR A 57 -0.21 6.75 -27.08
C THR A 57 0.87 7.52 -27.82
N ILE A 58 2.09 7.56 -27.30
CA ILE A 58 3.25 8.15 -27.97
C ILE A 58 3.96 7.04 -28.74
N ALA A 59 4.12 7.19 -30.05
CA ALA A 59 4.70 6.16 -30.90
C ALA A 59 5.64 6.75 -31.95
N ARG A 60 6.55 5.92 -32.47
CA ARG A 60 7.38 6.30 -33.62
C ARG A 60 6.49 6.51 -34.86
N PRO A 61 6.83 7.45 -35.77
CA PRO A 61 6.01 7.72 -36.97
C PRO A 61 5.70 6.47 -37.80
N GLY A 62 6.66 5.53 -37.93
CA GLY A 62 6.48 4.28 -38.66
C GLY A 62 5.48 3.31 -38.01
N ASP A 63 5.35 3.35 -36.69
CA ASP A 63 4.50 2.42 -35.91
C ASP A 63 3.15 3.05 -35.53
N ALA A 64 3.03 4.37 -35.63
CA ALA A 64 1.87 5.14 -35.17
C ALA A 64 0.55 4.63 -35.76
N ALA A 65 0.54 4.24 -37.03
CA ALA A 65 -0.64 3.69 -37.70
C ALA A 65 -1.19 2.43 -37.01
N ALA A 66 -0.31 1.56 -36.47
CA ALA A 66 -0.71 0.33 -35.79
C ALA A 66 -1.47 0.58 -34.47
N TYR A 67 -1.19 1.72 -33.82
CA TYR A 67 -1.80 2.10 -32.54
C TYR A 67 -3.09 2.92 -32.67
N ARG A 68 -3.47 3.35 -33.88
CA ARG A 68 -4.71 4.11 -34.08
C ARG A 68 -5.93 3.21 -33.87
N ARG A 69 -6.85 3.66 -33.02
CA ARG A 69 -8.13 3.01 -32.70
C ARG A 69 -9.24 4.06 -32.65
N PRO A 70 -10.52 3.65 -32.61
CA PRO A 70 -11.65 4.60 -32.57
C PRO A 70 -11.67 5.50 -31.33
N TYR A 71 -10.98 5.09 -30.26
CA TYR A 71 -10.82 5.85 -29.02
C TYR A 71 -9.33 5.88 -28.64
N GLY A 72 -8.93 6.94 -27.92
CA GLY A 72 -7.54 7.26 -27.65
C GLY A 72 -6.88 8.08 -28.77
N ARG A 73 -5.82 8.80 -28.40
CA ARG A 73 -5.05 9.67 -29.31
C ARG A 73 -3.68 9.06 -29.55
N VAL A 74 -3.17 9.16 -30.78
CA VAL A 74 -1.77 8.82 -31.08
C VAL A 74 -0.98 10.08 -31.33
N VAL A 75 0.17 10.22 -30.68
CA VAL A 75 1.15 11.29 -30.88
C VAL A 75 2.40 10.68 -31.47
N GLU A 76 2.84 11.23 -32.60
CA GLU A 76 4.03 10.75 -33.29
C GLU A 76 5.26 11.46 -32.73
N SER A 77 6.29 10.68 -32.38
CA SER A 77 7.54 11.16 -31.81
C SER A 77 8.72 10.42 -32.40
N PRO A 78 9.74 11.10 -32.95
CA PRO A 78 10.81 10.46 -33.70
C PRO A 78 11.82 9.71 -32.82
N ASP A 79 12.04 10.14 -31.59
CA ASP A 79 13.10 9.65 -30.70
C ASP A 79 12.73 9.83 -29.21
N ILE A 80 13.65 9.46 -28.33
CA ILE A 80 13.44 9.54 -26.88
C ILE A 80 13.32 10.99 -26.37
N ALA A 81 13.99 11.95 -27.03
CA ALA A 81 13.87 13.36 -26.70
C ALA A 81 12.47 13.89 -27.06
N GLY A 82 11.95 13.47 -28.22
CA GLY A 82 10.57 13.70 -28.63
C GLY A 82 9.56 13.09 -27.66
N ASP A 83 9.82 11.88 -27.15
CA ASP A 83 8.90 11.21 -26.20
C ASP A 83 8.80 11.99 -24.90
N LEU A 84 9.94 12.46 -24.38
CA LEU A 84 10.02 13.28 -23.19
C LEU A 84 9.33 14.63 -23.38
N ARG A 85 9.52 15.30 -24.52
CA ARG A 85 8.81 16.56 -24.84
C ARG A 85 7.31 16.36 -25.00
N ALA A 86 6.89 15.33 -25.73
CA ALA A 86 5.48 14.98 -25.90
C ALA A 86 4.81 14.66 -24.55
N LEU A 87 5.52 13.99 -23.63
CA LEU A 87 5.05 13.78 -22.26
C LEU A 87 4.92 15.09 -21.48
N ALA A 88 5.92 15.98 -21.57
CA ALA A 88 5.87 17.29 -20.92
C ALA A 88 4.65 18.08 -21.39
N ASP A 89 4.40 18.12 -22.70
CA ASP A 89 3.29 18.85 -23.30
C ASP A 89 1.94 18.21 -22.96
N ALA A 90 1.88 16.88 -22.85
CA ALA A 90 0.66 16.14 -22.49
C ALA A 90 0.21 16.38 -21.03
N VAL A 91 1.12 16.80 -20.15
CA VAL A 91 0.85 17.02 -18.71
C VAL A 91 0.86 18.49 -18.31
N GLU A 92 1.28 19.38 -19.20
CA GLU A 92 1.30 20.82 -18.96
C GLU A 92 -0.13 21.34 -18.73
N GLY A 93 -0.33 22.02 -17.60
CA GLY A 93 -1.65 22.51 -17.18
C GLY A 93 -2.67 21.42 -16.82
N ALA A 94 -2.28 20.15 -16.73
CA ALA A 94 -3.19 19.07 -16.36
C ALA A 94 -3.55 19.12 -14.86
N GLU A 95 -4.85 19.06 -14.55
CA GLU A 95 -5.34 19.00 -13.17
C GLU A 95 -5.57 17.57 -12.67
N ASP A 96 -5.55 16.58 -13.56
CA ASP A 96 -5.74 15.17 -13.24
C ASP A 96 -4.43 14.49 -12.79
N ASN A 97 -4.53 13.35 -12.13
CA ASN A 97 -3.36 12.49 -11.91
C ASN A 97 -2.89 11.90 -13.23
N LEU A 98 -1.64 11.44 -13.29
CA LEU A 98 -1.06 10.80 -14.47
C LEU A 98 -0.71 9.34 -14.18
N LEU A 99 -0.99 8.47 -15.15
CA LEU A 99 -0.45 7.12 -15.22
C LEU A 99 0.30 6.95 -16.55
N ILE A 100 1.57 6.61 -16.48
CA ILE A 100 2.40 6.26 -17.64
C ILE A 100 2.57 4.74 -17.64
N LEU A 101 2.28 4.09 -18.76
CA LEU A 101 2.45 2.66 -18.97
C LEU A 101 3.20 2.39 -20.27
N PRO A 102 4.18 1.48 -20.28
CA PRO A 102 4.67 0.93 -21.54
C PRO A 102 3.55 0.21 -22.30
N ALA A 103 3.45 0.41 -23.62
CA ALA A 103 2.41 -0.22 -24.45
C ALA A 103 2.57 -1.74 -24.55
N ASP A 104 3.78 -2.25 -24.26
CA ASP A 104 4.10 -3.68 -24.17
C ASP A 104 3.77 -4.29 -22.80
N SER A 105 3.02 -3.60 -21.94
CA SER A 105 2.63 -4.10 -20.61
C SER A 105 1.49 -5.12 -20.67
N LEU A 106 1.74 -6.35 -20.22
CA LEU A 106 0.70 -7.31 -19.84
C LEU A 106 0.49 -7.24 -18.32
N ILE A 107 -0.62 -6.66 -17.88
CA ILE A 107 -0.84 -6.29 -16.47
C ILE A 107 -2.25 -6.65 -15.97
N HIS A 108 -2.35 -7.06 -14.70
CA HIS A 108 -3.61 -7.25 -13.98
C HIS A 108 -4.35 -5.92 -13.68
N ASP A 109 -5.68 -5.92 -13.79
CA ASP A 109 -6.55 -4.76 -13.50
C ASP A 109 -6.39 -4.27 -12.05
N GLU A 110 -6.25 -5.20 -11.12
CA GLU A 110 -6.02 -4.92 -9.71
C GLU A 110 -4.65 -4.27 -9.49
N LEU A 111 -3.64 -4.60 -10.29
CA LEU A 111 -2.33 -3.95 -10.16
C LEU A 111 -2.40 -2.50 -10.65
N ILE A 112 -3.07 -2.24 -11.78
CA ILE A 112 -3.37 -0.88 -12.26
C ILE A 112 -4.14 -0.11 -11.17
N TYR A 113 -5.19 -0.69 -10.60
CA TYR A 113 -5.97 -0.08 -9.52
C TYR A 113 -5.11 0.26 -8.30
N GLN A 114 -4.22 -0.65 -7.89
CA GLN A 114 -3.36 -0.44 -6.73
C GLN A 114 -2.30 0.64 -6.96
N ILE A 115 -1.79 0.76 -8.19
CA ILE A 115 -0.86 1.82 -8.59
C ILE A 115 -1.56 3.19 -8.56
N THR A 116 -2.74 3.28 -9.18
CA THR A 116 -3.50 4.53 -9.33
C THR A 116 -4.23 5.00 -8.06
N LYS A 117 -4.46 4.10 -7.10
CA LYS A 117 -5.03 4.46 -5.78
C LYS A 117 -4.11 5.36 -4.94
N ALA A 118 -2.84 5.53 -5.32
CA ALA A 118 -1.86 6.29 -4.56
C ALA A 118 -2.20 7.81 -4.48
N LYS A 119 -2.94 8.21 -3.44
CA LYS A 119 -3.52 9.56 -3.32
C LYS A 119 -2.55 10.73 -3.11
N ARG A 120 -1.26 10.52 -2.83
CA ARG A 120 -0.39 11.59 -2.30
C ARG A 120 1.07 11.51 -2.75
N GLY A 121 1.38 10.95 -3.91
CA GLY A 121 2.76 10.94 -4.37
C GLY A 121 2.95 10.32 -5.74
N ALA A 122 4.21 10.26 -6.15
CA ALA A 122 4.65 9.44 -7.25
C ALA A 122 4.84 7.99 -6.78
N LEU A 123 4.57 7.02 -7.64
CA LEU A 123 4.75 5.60 -7.37
C LEU A 123 5.19 4.88 -8.63
N ALA A 124 6.27 4.13 -8.54
CA ALA A 124 6.75 3.29 -9.64
C ALA A 124 6.66 1.80 -9.27
N LEU A 125 6.42 0.98 -10.30
CA LEU A 125 6.46 -0.46 -10.18
C LEU A 125 7.90 -0.98 -10.34
N VAL A 126 8.34 -1.84 -9.42
CA VAL A 126 9.70 -2.37 -9.36
C VAL A 126 9.69 -3.89 -9.16
N ALA A 127 10.72 -4.56 -9.68
CA ALA A 127 11.09 -5.91 -9.28
C ALA A 127 12.46 -5.91 -8.59
N ARG A 128 12.66 -6.91 -7.73
CA ARG A 128 13.97 -7.21 -7.13
C ARG A 128 14.45 -8.52 -7.73
N GLU A 129 15.75 -8.72 -7.75
CA GLU A 129 16.34 -10.03 -7.93
C GLU A 129 15.70 -11.02 -6.93
N GLN A 130 15.24 -12.17 -7.43
CA GLN A 130 14.74 -13.24 -6.57
C GLN A 130 15.91 -13.75 -5.73
N ARG A 131 15.81 -13.59 -4.40
CA ARG A 131 16.69 -14.29 -3.47
C ARG A 131 16.10 -15.66 -3.22
N GLU A 132 16.90 -16.72 -3.28
CA GLU A 132 16.43 -18.09 -3.07
C GLU A 132 15.74 -18.21 -1.70
N GLU A 133 14.63 -18.96 -1.62
CA GLU A 133 13.73 -19.04 -0.44
C GLU A 133 14.39 -19.62 0.84
N GLY A 134 15.70 -19.92 0.83
CA GLY A 134 16.51 -20.28 2.00
C GLY A 134 17.11 -19.09 2.76
N ASP A 135 17.24 -17.91 2.14
CA ASP A 135 18.02 -16.78 2.68
C ASP A 135 17.23 -15.80 3.56
N GLU A 136 15.92 -16.00 3.77
CA GLU A 136 15.12 -15.11 4.63
C GLU A 136 15.51 -15.17 6.11
N GLN A 137 16.18 -16.24 6.55
CA GLN A 137 16.76 -16.35 7.91
C GLN A 137 18.19 -15.80 7.98
N ASP A 138 18.82 -15.56 6.84
CA ASP A 138 20.21 -15.15 6.69
C ASP A 138 20.35 -13.77 6.02
N GLU A 139 19.42 -12.84 6.29
CA GLU A 139 19.58 -11.40 5.95
C GLU A 139 20.97 -10.87 6.40
N ASN A 140 21.52 -11.42 7.48
CA ASN A 140 22.81 -11.05 8.03
C ASN A 140 24.00 -11.79 7.40
N ALA A 141 23.87 -13.00 6.85
CA ALA A 141 25.03 -13.80 6.44
C ALA A 141 25.60 -13.34 5.09
N GLN A 142 24.75 -13.01 4.11
CA GLN A 142 25.18 -12.46 2.81
C GLN A 142 25.45 -10.94 2.83
N GLU A 143 24.87 -10.18 3.78
CA GLU A 143 25.30 -8.78 4.00
C GLU A 143 26.76 -8.70 4.46
N THR A 144 27.31 -9.79 5.03
CA THR A 144 28.72 -9.88 5.44
C THR A 144 29.72 -10.07 4.29
N GLU A 145 29.30 -10.59 3.13
CA GLU A 145 30.18 -10.78 1.96
C GLU A 145 30.19 -9.57 1.01
N LEU A 146 29.16 -8.74 1.06
CA LEU A 146 29.07 -7.54 0.23
C LEU A 146 29.81 -6.38 0.90
N VAL A 147 30.63 -5.68 0.12
CA VAL A 147 31.31 -4.45 0.55
C VAL A 147 30.30 -3.51 1.22
N PRO A 148 30.60 -2.97 2.42
CA PRO A 148 29.75 -1.98 3.08
C PRO A 148 29.31 -0.92 2.10
N ILE A 149 28.06 -0.46 2.19
CA ILE A 149 27.56 0.46 1.18
C ILE A 149 28.34 1.79 1.15
N GLU A 150 28.92 2.14 2.29
CA GLU A 150 29.80 3.28 2.47
C GLU A 150 31.09 3.19 1.62
N GLU A 151 31.52 1.96 1.29
CA GLU A 151 32.74 1.64 0.55
C GLU A 151 32.47 1.19 -0.91
N ALA A 152 31.20 1.06 -1.30
CA ALA A 152 30.84 0.59 -2.63
C ALA A 152 30.95 1.73 -3.67
N GLU A 153 31.61 1.43 -4.78
CA GLU A 153 31.70 2.36 -5.91
C GLU A 153 30.40 2.34 -6.74
N PRO A 154 29.98 3.50 -7.30
CA PRO A 154 28.87 3.56 -8.25
C PRO A 154 29.16 2.77 -9.52
N GLU A 155 28.16 2.06 -10.03
CA GLU A 155 28.27 1.28 -11.25
C GLU A 155 27.11 1.56 -12.21
N ILE A 156 27.38 1.47 -13.51
CA ILE A 156 26.33 1.35 -14.52
C ILE A 156 25.94 -0.13 -14.54
N GLY A 157 24.87 -0.47 -13.81
CA GLY A 157 24.40 -1.84 -13.68
C GLY A 157 24.12 -2.48 -15.05
N GLN A 158 24.84 -3.56 -15.35
CA GLN A 158 24.66 -4.37 -16.57
C GLN A 158 23.91 -5.67 -16.31
N THR A 159 23.76 -6.07 -15.04
CA THR A 159 22.97 -7.24 -14.65
C THR A 159 21.53 -7.04 -15.07
N VAL A 160 20.94 -8.06 -15.70
CA VAL A 160 19.58 -7.99 -16.22
C VAL A 160 18.65 -8.85 -15.38
N VAL A 161 17.54 -8.25 -14.96
CA VAL A 161 16.45 -8.94 -14.24
C VAL A 161 15.18 -8.72 -15.03
N GLU A 162 14.50 -9.80 -15.42
CA GLU A 162 13.28 -9.77 -16.24
C GLU A 162 13.45 -9.02 -17.57
N GLY A 163 14.63 -9.14 -18.18
CA GLY A 163 14.92 -8.44 -19.42
C GLY A 163 14.96 -6.92 -19.22
N LEU A 164 15.29 -6.41 -18.03
CA LEU A 164 15.54 -4.99 -17.74
C LEU A 164 16.87 -4.82 -16.98
N PRO A 165 17.67 -3.77 -17.28
CA PRO A 165 18.93 -3.54 -16.57
C PRO A 165 18.68 -3.14 -15.11
N MET A 166 19.35 -3.82 -14.19
CA MET A 166 19.29 -3.54 -12.75
C MET A 166 20.10 -2.29 -12.43
N ARG A 167 19.49 -1.13 -12.64
CA ARG A 167 20.10 0.19 -12.41
C ARG A 167 19.42 0.99 -11.32
N THR A 168 18.43 0.43 -10.61
CA THR A 168 17.69 1.17 -9.59
C THR A 168 18.08 0.73 -8.19
N ARG A 169 18.28 1.72 -7.30
CA ARG A 169 18.40 1.48 -5.87
C ARG A 169 17.13 1.89 -5.13
N ILE A 170 16.50 0.90 -4.50
CA ILE A 170 15.31 1.11 -3.68
C ILE A 170 15.60 0.98 -2.19
N GLY A 171 15.01 1.90 -1.42
CA GLY A 171 14.96 1.83 0.04
C GLY A 171 13.73 1.07 0.53
N ARG A 172 13.44 1.21 1.83
CA ARG A 172 12.32 0.50 2.47
C ARG A 172 10.95 0.84 1.86
N SER A 173 10.72 2.10 1.49
CA SER A 173 9.39 2.57 1.04
C SER A 173 9.41 3.39 -0.25
N ARG A 174 10.58 3.73 -0.77
CA ARG A 174 10.75 4.64 -1.90
C ARG A 174 11.98 4.28 -2.71
N ILE A 175 12.04 4.80 -3.92
CA ILE A 175 13.24 4.80 -4.75
C ILE A 175 14.22 5.80 -4.15
N VAL A 176 15.50 5.43 -4.13
CA VAL A 176 16.59 6.25 -3.58
C VAL A 176 17.43 6.83 -4.70
N SER A 177 17.79 6.01 -5.68
CA SER A 177 18.60 6.40 -6.83
C SER A 177 18.18 5.55 -8.03
N VAL A 178 18.37 6.09 -9.22
CA VAL A 178 18.05 5.46 -10.51
C VAL A 178 19.26 5.69 -11.40
N GLY A 179 19.64 4.70 -12.20
CA GLY A 179 20.75 4.77 -13.12
C GLY A 179 20.26 4.76 -14.56
N THR A 180 21.17 5.06 -15.47
CA THR A 180 20.97 5.04 -16.92
C THR A 180 22.29 4.64 -17.57
N ALA A 181 22.41 4.70 -18.90
CA ALA A 181 23.70 4.53 -19.58
C ALA A 181 24.75 5.59 -19.20
N TYR A 182 24.32 6.74 -18.69
CA TYR A 182 25.19 7.83 -18.21
C TYR A 182 25.27 7.91 -16.68
N HIS A 183 24.20 7.53 -15.99
CA HIS A 183 24.08 7.69 -14.54
C HIS A 183 24.44 6.39 -13.79
N ALA A 184 25.58 6.38 -13.09
CA ALA A 184 25.99 5.28 -12.23
C ALA A 184 25.29 5.32 -10.87
N VAL A 185 24.98 4.13 -10.33
CA VAL A 185 24.28 3.97 -9.04
C VAL A 185 25.09 3.11 -8.11
N THR A 186 25.22 3.53 -6.86
CA THR A 186 25.88 2.75 -5.81
C THR A 186 25.00 1.58 -5.39
N ARG A 187 25.44 0.34 -5.66
CA ARG A 187 24.74 -0.92 -5.29
C ARG A 187 23.27 -0.97 -5.72
N PRO A 188 22.97 -0.93 -7.04
CA PRO A 188 21.61 -1.15 -7.53
C PRO A 188 21.06 -2.49 -7.02
N ASN A 189 19.77 -2.54 -6.73
CA ASN A 189 19.14 -3.73 -6.11
C ASN A 189 17.72 -4.00 -6.62
N ALA A 190 17.33 -3.33 -7.71
CA ALA A 190 16.02 -3.42 -8.32
C ALA A 190 16.04 -2.96 -9.77
N VAL A 191 15.01 -3.38 -10.51
CA VAL A 191 14.66 -2.88 -11.84
C VAL A 191 13.36 -2.09 -11.78
N LEU A 192 13.25 -1.03 -12.60
CA LEU A 192 11.99 -0.35 -12.85
C LEU A 192 11.25 -1.08 -13.97
N LEU A 193 10.01 -1.48 -13.69
CA LEU A 193 9.22 -2.29 -14.62
C LEU A 193 8.48 -1.47 -15.68
N GLY A 194 8.43 -0.14 -15.51
CA GLY A 194 7.75 0.77 -16.43
C GLY A 194 6.62 1.57 -15.80
N PRO A 195 5.57 0.93 -15.26
CA PRO A 195 4.41 1.66 -14.73
C PRO A 195 4.77 2.73 -13.69
N LEU A 196 4.41 3.97 -13.99
CA LEU A 196 4.69 5.15 -13.18
C LEU A 196 3.42 5.98 -13.00
N HIS A 197 2.97 6.14 -11.76
CA HIS A 197 1.84 7.00 -11.41
C HIS A 197 2.32 8.26 -10.71
N LEU A 198 1.74 9.41 -11.07
CA LEU A 198 1.98 10.70 -10.43
C LEU A 198 0.69 11.38 -10.01
N HIS A 199 0.71 11.92 -8.79
CA HIS A 199 -0.31 12.86 -8.35
C HIS A 199 -0.14 14.22 -9.07
N GLN A 200 -1.24 14.90 -9.42
CA GLN A 200 -1.28 16.15 -10.20
C GLN A 200 -0.26 17.22 -9.72
N ARG A 201 -0.04 17.32 -8.40
CA ARG A 201 0.92 18.24 -7.75
C ARG A 201 2.39 18.07 -8.19
N HIS A 202 2.74 16.97 -8.83
CA HIS A 202 4.10 16.68 -9.30
C HIS A 202 4.24 16.83 -10.83
N LEU A 203 3.17 17.17 -11.55
CA LEU A 203 3.18 17.22 -13.01
C LEU A 203 4.00 18.40 -13.56
N GLN A 204 3.98 19.54 -12.87
CA GLN A 204 4.86 20.65 -13.24
C GLN A 204 6.34 20.25 -13.16
N THR A 205 6.76 19.66 -12.03
CA THR A 205 8.13 19.15 -11.88
C THR A 205 8.45 18.06 -12.90
N LEU A 206 7.50 17.19 -13.22
CA LEU A 206 7.67 16.18 -14.26
C LEU A 206 7.92 16.80 -15.64
N ALA A 207 7.14 17.82 -16.03
CA ALA A 207 7.28 18.49 -17.32
C ALA A 207 8.64 19.21 -17.45
N GLU A 208 9.07 19.90 -16.40
CA GLU A 208 10.39 20.55 -16.31
C GLU A 208 11.52 19.50 -16.46
N VAL A 209 11.45 18.42 -15.69
CA VAL A 209 12.40 17.30 -15.75
C VAL A 209 12.43 16.65 -17.13
N ALA A 210 11.26 16.41 -17.73
CA ALA A 210 11.18 15.77 -19.02
C ALA A 210 11.85 16.62 -20.12
N ARG A 211 11.66 17.94 -20.10
CA ARG A 211 12.31 18.86 -21.04
C ARG A 211 13.83 18.87 -20.86
N GLU A 212 14.31 18.94 -19.63
CA GLU A 212 15.75 18.91 -19.32
C GLU A 212 16.40 17.58 -19.74
N LEU A 213 15.74 16.45 -19.46
CA LEU A 213 16.19 15.13 -19.93
C LEU A 213 16.19 15.05 -21.46
N ALA A 214 15.22 15.66 -22.14
CA ALA A 214 15.16 15.68 -23.60
C ALA A 214 16.37 16.40 -24.22
N ASP A 215 16.88 17.44 -23.55
CA ASP A 215 18.07 18.16 -24.01
C ASP A 215 19.37 17.36 -23.76
N MET A 216 19.33 16.47 -22.78
CA MET A 216 20.41 15.52 -22.46
C MET A 216 20.31 14.18 -23.21
N ALA A 217 19.33 14.01 -24.11
CA ALA A 217 19.03 12.70 -24.71
C ALA A 217 20.20 12.02 -25.43
N HIS A 218 21.18 12.80 -25.89
CA HIS A 218 22.42 12.30 -26.53
C HIS A 218 23.33 11.49 -25.58
N LEU A 219 23.10 11.57 -24.26
CA LEU A 219 23.83 10.81 -23.24
C LEU A 219 23.19 9.46 -22.91
N PHE A 220 21.98 9.19 -23.40
CA PHE A 220 21.22 7.99 -23.04
C PHE A 220 21.46 6.85 -24.03
N GLY A 221 21.40 5.62 -23.50
CA GLY A 221 21.58 4.39 -24.24
C GLY A 221 20.27 3.89 -24.85
N PRO A 222 20.33 2.98 -25.83
CA PRO A 222 19.14 2.37 -26.43
C PRO A 222 18.27 1.62 -25.39
N GLU A 223 18.86 1.12 -24.31
CA GLU A 223 18.17 0.40 -23.23
C GLU A 223 17.48 1.30 -22.20
N ASP A 224 17.75 2.61 -22.20
CA ASP A 224 17.19 3.54 -21.22
C ASP A 224 15.70 3.79 -21.52
N ASP A 225 14.83 3.45 -20.57
CA ASP A 225 13.38 3.62 -20.70
C ASP A 225 12.95 5.03 -20.29
N VAL A 226 12.00 5.63 -21.02
CA VAL A 226 11.45 6.95 -20.69
C VAL A 226 10.92 7.01 -19.24
N THR A 227 10.29 5.95 -18.75
CA THR A 227 9.80 5.88 -17.36
C THR A 227 10.93 5.82 -16.34
N GLU A 228 12.06 5.19 -16.68
CA GLU A 228 13.28 5.18 -15.87
C GLU A 228 13.90 6.58 -15.82
N LEU A 229 14.04 7.24 -16.97
CA LEU A 229 14.55 8.61 -17.08
C LEU A 229 13.69 9.60 -16.28
N LEU A 230 12.36 9.53 -16.40
CA LEU A 230 11.46 10.39 -15.62
C LEU A 230 11.57 10.09 -14.12
N THR A 231 11.69 8.82 -13.73
CA THR A 231 11.85 8.44 -12.33
C THR A 231 13.18 8.96 -11.75
N LEU A 232 14.27 8.85 -12.51
CA LEU A 232 15.57 9.47 -12.19
C LEU A 232 15.40 10.95 -11.90
N GLY A 233 14.84 11.71 -12.83
CA GLY A 233 14.76 13.16 -12.67
C GLY A 233 13.83 13.60 -11.53
N LEU A 234 12.72 12.89 -11.31
CA LEU A 234 11.87 13.12 -10.14
C LEU A 234 12.63 12.89 -8.83
N VAL A 235 13.34 11.77 -8.72
CA VAL A 235 14.12 11.41 -7.52
C VAL A 235 15.22 12.46 -7.27
N ARG A 236 15.93 12.87 -8.33
CA ARG A 236 16.98 13.88 -8.31
C ARG A 236 16.46 15.29 -7.99
N ARG A 237 15.21 15.62 -8.35
CA ARG A 237 14.50 16.84 -7.89
C ARG A 237 13.93 16.72 -6.46
N GLY A 238 14.26 15.65 -5.73
CA GLY A 238 13.83 15.46 -4.35
C GLY A 238 12.41 14.90 -4.19
N VAL A 239 11.72 14.55 -5.28
CA VAL A 239 10.38 13.97 -5.24
C VAL A 239 10.46 12.56 -4.64
N SER A 240 9.65 12.33 -3.60
CA SER A 240 9.60 11.01 -2.95
C SER A 240 8.77 10.03 -3.79
N VAL A 241 9.41 9.34 -4.74
CA VAL A 241 8.79 8.29 -5.55
C VAL A 241 8.68 7.00 -4.73
N GLY A 242 7.45 6.61 -4.38
CA GLY A 242 7.17 5.36 -3.69
C GLY A 242 7.46 4.15 -4.58
N ARG A 243 7.73 2.99 -3.96
CA ARG A 243 7.90 1.72 -4.69
C ARG A 243 6.69 0.82 -4.51
N ARG A 244 6.31 0.09 -5.55
CA ARG A 244 5.37 -1.04 -5.49
C ARG A 244 6.00 -2.24 -6.19
N GLY A 245 5.95 -3.41 -5.58
CA GLY A 245 6.22 -4.68 -6.26
C GLY A 245 4.94 -5.40 -6.64
N ARG A 246 5.06 -6.44 -7.47
CA ARG A 246 3.96 -7.25 -8.00
C ARG A 246 3.26 -8.13 -6.96
N ARG A 247 4.00 -8.61 -5.95
CA ARG A 247 3.52 -9.55 -4.90
C ARG A 247 2.74 -10.74 -5.50
N ASP A 248 1.42 -10.68 -5.44
CA ASP A 248 0.46 -11.72 -5.82
C ASP A 248 -0.31 -11.38 -7.10
N LEU A 249 0.18 -10.40 -7.87
CA LEU A 249 -0.41 -9.91 -9.12
C LEU A 249 0.59 -10.03 -10.27
N PHE A 250 0.09 -10.17 -11.48
CA PHE A 250 0.93 -10.34 -12.66
C PHE A 250 1.28 -9.01 -13.33
N PHE A 251 2.53 -8.89 -13.76
CA PHE A 251 3.00 -7.89 -14.72
C PHE A 251 4.22 -8.45 -15.46
N ARG A 252 4.24 -8.30 -16.79
CA ARG A 252 5.40 -8.59 -17.64
C ARG A 252 5.38 -7.67 -18.87
N ARG A 253 6.54 -7.32 -19.39
CA ARG A 253 6.67 -6.67 -20.70
C ARG A 253 6.76 -7.75 -21.77
N ILE A 254 5.99 -7.61 -22.85
CA ILE A 254 5.88 -8.61 -23.92
C ILE A 254 6.24 -8.01 -25.28
N ARG A 255 7.30 -8.54 -25.90
CA ARG A 255 7.92 -7.98 -27.12
C ARG A 255 7.84 -8.91 -28.32
N SER A 256 7.35 -10.14 -28.13
CA SER A 256 7.11 -11.11 -29.19
C SER A 256 5.87 -11.95 -28.89
N GLN A 257 5.33 -12.63 -29.90
CA GLN A 257 4.21 -13.55 -29.70
C GLN A 257 4.61 -14.74 -28.80
N ALA A 258 5.86 -15.19 -28.86
CA ALA A 258 6.35 -16.29 -28.01
C ALA A 258 6.35 -15.89 -26.53
N GLU A 259 6.85 -14.69 -26.20
CA GLU A 259 6.78 -14.15 -24.84
C GLU A 259 5.36 -13.94 -24.37
N ALA A 260 4.45 -13.51 -25.26
CA ALA A 260 3.05 -13.34 -24.92
C ALA A 260 2.38 -14.68 -24.58
N ASP A 261 2.64 -15.73 -25.36
CA ASP A 261 2.10 -17.07 -25.12
C ASP A 261 2.60 -17.63 -23.76
N GLU A 262 3.89 -17.45 -23.44
CA GLU A 262 4.48 -17.81 -22.13
C GLU A 262 3.89 -16.98 -20.99
N ALA A 263 3.85 -15.65 -21.15
CA ALA A 263 3.32 -14.72 -20.16
C ALA A 263 1.84 -14.98 -19.88
N GLN A 264 1.05 -15.40 -20.88
CA GLN A 264 -0.34 -15.80 -20.69
C GLN A 264 -0.48 -17.08 -19.87
N ALA A 265 0.39 -18.07 -20.10
CA ALA A 265 0.43 -19.29 -19.29
C ALA A 265 0.83 -18.99 -17.84
N GLU A 266 1.84 -18.13 -17.64
CA GLU A 266 2.28 -17.69 -16.32
C GLU A 266 1.18 -16.90 -15.59
N MET A 267 0.58 -15.92 -16.27
CA MET A 267 -0.50 -15.07 -15.75
C MET A 267 -1.71 -15.90 -15.30
N ALA A 268 -2.02 -17.02 -15.96
CA ALA A 268 -3.11 -17.92 -15.56
C ALA A 268 -2.91 -18.55 -14.16
N GLY A 269 -1.66 -18.64 -13.68
CA GLY A 269 -1.34 -19.09 -12.32
C GLY A 269 -1.67 -18.06 -11.23
N TYR A 270 -1.85 -16.79 -11.59
CA TYR A 270 -2.14 -15.72 -10.64
C TYR A 270 -3.64 -15.55 -10.43
N ASN A 271 -4.07 -15.56 -9.17
CA ASN A 271 -5.48 -15.37 -8.81
C ASN A 271 -5.73 -13.94 -8.32
N GLU A 272 -6.23 -13.09 -9.22
CA GLU A 272 -6.50 -11.69 -8.92
C GLU A 272 -7.59 -11.52 -7.84
N ASP A 273 -8.61 -12.37 -7.80
CA ASP A 273 -9.64 -12.35 -6.75
C ASP A 273 -9.04 -12.63 -5.37
N ARG A 274 -8.14 -13.62 -5.29
CA ARG A 274 -7.42 -13.96 -4.06
C ARG A 274 -6.53 -12.79 -3.63
N ALA A 275 -5.85 -12.13 -4.57
CA ALA A 275 -5.04 -10.96 -4.27
C ALA A 275 -5.89 -9.79 -3.75
N ARG A 276 -7.05 -9.52 -4.37
CA ARG A 276 -8.03 -8.54 -3.87
C ARG A 276 -8.49 -8.87 -2.46
N LEU A 277 -8.79 -10.15 -2.20
CA LEU A 277 -9.25 -10.63 -0.90
C LEU A 277 -8.19 -10.49 0.20
N ASN A 278 -6.93 -10.82 -0.10
CA ASN A 278 -5.83 -10.67 0.83
C ASN A 278 -5.57 -9.19 1.15
N ASN A 279 -5.57 -8.33 0.14
CA ASN A 279 -5.38 -6.88 0.30
C ASN A 279 -6.59 -6.18 0.96
N ALA A 280 -7.75 -6.84 1.00
CA ALA A 280 -8.92 -6.35 1.72
C ALA A 280 -8.77 -6.42 3.25
N VAL A 281 -7.85 -7.22 3.78
CA VAL A 281 -7.54 -7.27 5.23
C VAL A 281 -6.54 -6.17 5.60
N LYS A 282 -6.68 -5.50 6.76
CA LYS A 282 -5.72 -4.45 7.14
C LYS A 282 -4.43 -5.15 7.60
N GLY A 283 -3.29 -4.87 6.94
CA GLY A 283 -2.00 -5.42 7.35
C GLY A 283 -1.49 -4.96 8.73
N ALA A 284 -2.22 -4.07 9.41
CA ALA A 284 -1.85 -3.50 10.71
C ALA A 284 -2.77 -3.93 11.86
N ASP A 285 -3.60 -4.96 11.67
CA ASP A 285 -4.55 -5.43 12.67
C ASP A 285 -3.89 -5.89 13.99
N GLY A 286 -4.70 -5.90 15.05
CA GLY A 286 -4.34 -6.46 16.35
C GLY A 286 -4.16 -7.97 16.29
N PHE A 287 -3.59 -8.56 17.34
CA PHE A 287 -3.47 -10.00 17.49
C PHE A 287 -4.83 -10.69 17.36
N PHE A 288 -5.82 -10.23 18.13
CA PHE A 288 -7.13 -10.88 18.14
C PHE A 288 -7.81 -10.79 16.77
N THR A 289 -7.84 -9.60 16.19
CA THR A 289 -8.42 -9.37 14.86
C THR A 289 -7.71 -10.18 13.76
N THR A 290 -6.40 -10.38 13.85
CA THR A 290 -5.66 -11.14 12.85
C THR A 290 -6.01 -12.62 12.90
N PHE A 291 -5.92 -13.25 14.08
CA PHE A 291 -6.02 -14.70 14.20
C PHE A 291 -7.45 -15.21 14.35
N PHE A 292 -8.30 -14.47 15.08
CA PHE A 292 -9.65 -14.91 15.44
C PHE A 292 -10.75 -14.31 14.57
N VAL A 293 -10.46 -13.34 13.72
CA VAL A 293 -11.49 -12.69 12.88
C VAL A 293 -11.09 -12.72 11.40
N SER A 294 -9.97 -12.10 11.05
CA SER A 294 -9.54 -11.87 9.66
C SER A 294 -9.25 -13.14 8.88
N THR A 295 -8.93 -14.24 9.57
CA THR A 295 -8.72 -15.56 8.98
C THR A 295 -9.91 -16.01 8.12
N TYR A 296 -11.14 -15.75 8.61
CA TYR A 296 -12.37 -16.16 7.93
C TYR A 296 -13.27 -15.00 7.49
N SER A 297 -13.23 -13.85 8.15
CA SER A 297 -14.13 -12.72 7.87
C SER A 297 -14.00 -12.20 6.44
N ARG A 298 -12.80 -12.30 5.85
CA ARG A 298 -12.57 -11.94 4.44
C ARG A 298 -13.47 -12.74 3.50
N PHE A 299 -13.71 -14.02 3.77
CA PHE A 299 -14.61 -14.84 2.95
C PHE A 299 -16.07 -14.42 3.09
N ILE A 300 -16.47 -13.96 4.29
CA ILE A 300 -17.79 -13.35 4.51
C ILE A 300 -17.91 -12.06 3.69
N ALA A 301 -16.86 -11.22 3.68
CA ALA A 301 -16.85 -10.00 2.86
C ALA A 301 -16.98 -10.31 1.36
N ARG A 302 -16.28 -11.34 0.87
CA ARG A 302 -16.44 -11.81 -0.52
C ARG A 302 -17.85 -12.32 -0.81
N TRP A 303 -18.42 -13.12 0.10
CA TRP A 303 -19.78 -13.61 -0.01
C TRP A 303 -20.79 -12.46 -0.06
N ALA A 304 -20.64 -11.47 0.84
CA ALA A 304 -21.48 -10.28 0.90
C ALA A 304 -21.38 -9.46 -0.40
N ALA A 305 -20.18 -9.30 -0.95
CA ALA A 305 -19.95 -8.62 -2.23
C ALA A 305 -20.69 -9.32 -3.38
N ARG A 306 -20.61 -10.66 -3.45
CA ARG A 306 -21.32 -11.47 -4.46
C ARG A 306 -22.84 -11.40 -4.34
N ARG A 307 -23.35 -11.16 -3.13
CA ARG A 307 -24.79 -10.94 -2.86
C ARG A 307 -25.23 -9.49 -3.05
N GLY A 308 -24.33 -8.60 -3.48
CA GLY A 308 -24.65 -7.19 -3.73
C GLY A 308 -24.85 -6.36 -2.45
N LEU A 309 -24.50 -6.89 -1.28
CA LEU A 309 -24.59 -6.12 -0.02
C LEU A 309 -23.64 -4.91 -0.06
N THR A 310 -24.11 -3.80 0.49
CA THR A 310 -23.33 -2.58 0.64
C THR A 310 -22.56 -2.59 1.97
N PRO A 311 -21.39 -1.93 2.07
CA PRO A 311 -20.69 -1.78 3.35
C PRO A 311 -21.59 -1.23 4.46
N ASN A 312 -22.39 -0.19 4.17
CA ASN A 312 -23.28 0.42 5.15
C ASN A 312 -24.36 -0.54 5.68
N GLN A 313 -24.87 -1.47 4.86
CA GLN A 313 -25.81 -2.51 5.34
C GLN A 313 -25.12 -3.47 6.31
N VAL A 314 -23.87 -3.84 6.04
CA VAL A 314 -23.07 -4.69 6.93
C VAL A 314 -22.75 -3.96 8.24
N THR A 315 -22.43 -2.66 8.17
CA THR A 315 -22.26 -1.80 9.36
C THR A 315 -23.53 -1.78 10.20
N LEU A 316 -24.72 -1.66 9.59
CA LEU A 316 -26.00 -1.68 10.31
C LEU A 316 -26.25 -3.01 11.03
N ILE A 317 -25.89 -4.14 10.40
CA ILE A 317 -25.94 -5.47 11.05
C ILE A 317 -25.02 -5.50 12.27
N SER A 318 -23.79 -4.97 12.16
CA SER A 318 -22.86 -4.87 13.28
C SER A 318 -23.43 -4.03 14.44
N ILE A 319 -24.04 -2.88 14.12
CA ILE A 319 -24.67 -2.00 15.11
C ILE A 319 -25.82 -2.71 15.83
N ALA A 320 -26.71 -3.37 15.07
CA ALA A 320 -27.82 -4.11 15.64
C ALA A 320 -27.35 -5.22 16.59
N LEU A 321 -26.32 -5.99 16.20
CA LEU A 321 -25.73 -7.01 17.05
C LEU A 321 -25.11 -6.42 18.34
N GLY A 322 -24.46 -5.26 18.24
CA GLY A 322 -23.91 -4.56 19.41
C GLY A 322 -24.99 -4.08 20.38
N LEU A 323 -26.11 -3.56 19.88
CA LEU A 323 -27.25 -3.16 20.71
C LEU A 323 -27.95 -4.38 21.34
N LEU A 324 -28.14 -5.46 20.59
CA LEU A 324 -28.67 -6.71 21.13
C LEU A 324 -27.75 -7.29 22.22
N SER A 325 -26.44 -7.17 22.04
CA SER A 325 -25.46 -7.56 23.05
C SER A 325 -25.62 -6.75 24.34
N ALA A 326 -25.73 -5.42 24.24
CA ALA A 326 -25.99 -4.55 25.39
C ALA A 326 -27.29 -4.93 26.12
N GLY A 327 -28.37 -5.21 25.37
CA GLY A 327 -29.63 -5.69 25.93
C GLY A 327 -29.49 -7.04 26.66
N ALA A 328 -28.76 -7.98 26.08
CA ALA A 328 -28.49 -9.28 26.70
C ALA A 328 -27.70 -9.14 28.02
N PHE A 329 -26.67 -8.28 28.03
CA PHE A 329 -25.92 -7.95 29.25
C PHE A 329 -26.80 -7.29 30.32
N SER A 330 -27.76 -6.44 29.93
CA SER A 330 -28.66 -5.77 30.88
C SER A 330 -29.62 -6.69 31.62
N THR A 331 -29.78 -7.94 31.18
CA THR A 331 -30.57 -8.93 31.93
C THR A 331 -29.95 -9.30 33.27
N GLY A 332 -28.63 -9.08 33.43
CA GLY A 332 -27.89 -9.41 34.66
C GLY A 332 -27.77 -10.92 34.94
N THR A 333 -28.23 -11.78 34.03
CA THR A 333 -28.16 -13.24 34.17
C THR A 333 -26.89 -13.79 33.52
N ARG A 334 -26.43 -14.96 33.98
CA ARG A 334 -25.26 -15.64 33.37
C ARG A 334 -25.48 -15.98 31.90
N TRP A 335 -26.67 -16.49 31.55
CA TRP A 335 -27.02 -16.79 30.17
C TRP A 335 -27.11 -15.53 29.31
N GLY A 336 -27.64 -14.44 29.86
CA GLY A 336 -27.61 -13.13 29.20
C GLY A 336 -26.19 -12.61 28.98
N ALA A 337 -25.28 -12.84 29.91
CA ALA A 337 -23.87 -12.49 29.75
C ALA A 337 -23.16 -13.32 28.67
N VAL A 338 -23.43 -14.63 28.60
CA VAL A 338 -22.91 -15.50 27.53
C VAL A 338 -23.49 -15.10 26.17
N ALA A 339 -24.80 -14.84 26.09
CA ALA A 339 -25.43 -14.37 24.86
C ALA A 339 -24.88 -13.01 24.42
N GLY A 340 -24.72 -12.07 25.36
CA GLY A 340 -24.11 -10.77 25.13
C GLY A 340 -22.69 -10.88 24.61
N ALA A 341 -21.87 -11.77 25.19
CA ALA A 341 -20.50 -12.03 24.76
C ALA A 341 -20.40 -12.59 23.33
N LEU A 342 -21.29 -13.52 22.95
CA LEU A 342 -21.36 -14.03 21.59
C LEU A 342 -21.80 -12.93 20.60
N LEU A 343 -22.82 -12.16 20.97
CA LEU A 343 -23.34 -11.08 20.13
C LEU A 343 -22.31 -9.98 19.89
N ILE A 344 -21.55 -9.55 20.92
CA ILE A 344 -20.52 -8.52 20.74
C ILE A 344 -19.33 -9.02 19.92
N TYR A 345 -18.99 -10.30 20.04
CA TYR A 345 -18.00 -10.94 19.18
C TYR A 345 -18.44 -10.88 17.71
N PHE A 346 -19.67 -11.31 17.40
CA PHE A 346 -20.17 -11.24 16.03
C PHE A 346 -20.37 -9.81 15.54
N ALA A 347 -20.78 -8.86 16.40
CA ALA A 347 -20.81 -7.45 16.07
C ALA A 347 -19.43 -6.97 15.59
N PHE A 348 -18.35 -7.35 16.29
CA PHE A 348 -16.98 -7.04 15.88
C PHE A 348 -16.53 -7.74 14.60
N VAL A 349 -16.97 -8.99 14.37
CA VAL A 349 -16.72 -9.69 13.11
C VAL A 349 -17.34 -8.92 11.94
N PHE A 350 -18.62 -8.54 12.04
CA PHE A 350 -19.32 -7.81 10.97
C PHE A 350 -18.77 -6.41 10.74
N ASP A 351 -18.26 -5.77 11.79
CA ASP A 351 -17.51 -4.51 11.70
C ASP A 351 -16.24 -4.68 10.84
N CYS A 352 -15.46 -5.73 11.10
CA CYS A 352 -14.32 -6.05 10.25
C CYS A 352 -14.73 -6.37 8.79
N VAL A 353 -15.87 -7.04 8.62
CA VAL A 353 -16.42 -7.41 7.29
C VAL A 353 -16.82 -6.19 6.49
N ASP A 354 -17.41 -5.14 7.09
CA ASP A 354 -17.84 -3.96 6.33
C ASP A 354 -16.64 -3.23 5.68
N GLY A 355 -15.53 -3.10 6.41
CA GLY A 355 -14.34 -2.43 5.94
C GLY A 355 -13.56 -3.30 4.96
N GLN A 356 -13.60 -4.63 5.14
CA GLN A 356 -13.08 -5.59 4.15
C GLN A 356 -13.91 -5.56 2.87
N LEU A 357 -15.24 -5.51 2.96
CA LEU A 357 -16.18 -5.42 1.84
C LEU A 357 -15.98 -4.12 1.07
N ALA A 358 -15.86 -2.98 1.76
CA ALA A 358 -15.58 -1.68 1.15
C ALA A 358 -14.29 -1.71 0.32
N ARG A 359 -13.24 -2.36 0.85
CA ARG A 359 -11.95 -2.50 0.15
C ARG A 359 -12.01 -3.46 -1.02
N TYR A 360 -12.61 -4.62 -0.83
CA TYR A 360 -12.73 -5.66 -1.85
C TYR A 360 -13.63 -5.22 -3.02
N ALA A 361 -14.79 -4.63 -2.72
CA ALA A 361 -15.72 -4.12 -3.73
C ALA A 361 -15.33 -2.72 -4.27
N ARG A 362 -14.23 -2.14 -3.78
CA ARG A 362 -13.76 -0.78 -4.10
C ARG A 362 -14.81 0.32 -3.83
N LYS A 363 -15.78 0.06 -2.96
CA LYS A 363 -16.85 0.99 -2.56
C LYS A 363 -16.42 1.75 -1.31
N PHE A 364 -15.79 2.90 -1.48
CA PHE A 364 -15.37 3.78 -0.39
C PHE A 364 -16.29 5.00 -0.30
N GLY A 365 -16.67 5.38 0.92
CA GLY A 365 -17.44 6.59 1.16
C GLY A 365 -16.97 7.30 2.41
N VAL A 366 -17.03 8.63 2.42
CA VAL A 366 -16.75 9.45 3.61
C VAL A 366 -17.76 9.13 4.71
N LEU A 367 -19.04 9.00 4.34
CA LEU A 367 -20.11 8.59 5.25
C LEU A 367 -19.82 7.22 5.87
N GLY A 368 -19.47 6.22 5.06
CA GLY A 368 -19.15 4.87 5.55
C GLY A 368 -17.97 4.88 6.53
N ALA A 369 -16.89 5.60 6.20
CA ALA A 369 -15.74 5.74 7.09
C ALA A 369 -16.06 6.49 8.40
N TRP A 370 -16.99 7.45 8.35
CA TRP A 370 -17.46 8.16 9.53
C TRP A 370 -18.42 7.30 10.39
N LEU A 371 -19.29 6.52 9.75
CA LEU A 371 -20.20 5.58 10.41
C LEU A 371 -19.42 4.49 11.14
N ASP A 372 -18.53 3.78 10.43
CA ASP A 372 -17.58 2.79 10.98
C ASP A 372 -16.90 3.34 12.24
N ALA A 373 -16.27 4.51 12.08
CA ALA A 373 -15.63 5.18 13.19
C ALA A 373 -16.61 5.46 14.34
N THR A 374 -17.73 6.15 14.10
CA THR A 374 -18.63 6.58 15.19
C THR A 374 -19.26 5.40 15.92
N PHE A 375 -19.74 4.41 15.18
CA PHE A 375 -20.50 3.30 15.72
C PHE A 375 -19.64 2.25 16.42
N ASP A 376 -18.35 2.17 16.12
CA ASP A 376 -17.39 1.44 16.96
C ASP A 376 -17.43 1.86 18.43
N ARG A 377 -17.42 3.18 18.68
CA ARG A 377 -17.46 3.71 20.06
C ARG A 377 -18.84 3.53 20.67
N PHE A 378 -19.86 3.78 19.87
CA PHE A 378 -21.24 3.66 20.34
C PHE A 378 -21.54 2.24 20.83
N LYS A 379 -21.15 1.20 20.08
CA LYS A 379 -21.31 -0.22 20.48
C LYS A 379 -20.58 -0.50 21.81
N GLU A 380 -19.32 -0.06 21.93
CA GLU A 380 -18.51 -0.25 23.13
C GLU A 380 -19.20 0.37 24.37
N TYR A 381 -19.68 1.61 24.27
CA TYR A 381 -20.35 2.30 25.37
C TYR A 381 -21.74 1.74 25.67
N ALA A 382 -22.50 1.31 24.65
CA ALA A 382 -23.77 0.63 24.85
C ALA A 382 -23.59 -0.65 25.68
N VAL A 383 -22.55 -1.44 25.40
CA VAL A 383 -22.22 -2.64 26.18
C VAL A 383 -21.81 -2.29 27.61
N PHE A 384 -21.07 -1.21 27.83
CA PHE A 384 -20.74 -0.76 29.19
C PHE A 384 -22.01 -0.41 29.98
N VAL A 385 -22.93 0.32 29.36
CA VAL A 385 -24.24 0.62 29.96
C VAL A 385 -25.01 -0.67 30.24
N GLY A 386 -25.07 -1.60 29.29
CA GLY A 386 -25.74 -2.89 29.46
C GLY A 386 -25.19 -3.69 30.63
N LEU A 387 -23.87 -3.78 30.78
CA LEU A 387 -23.20 -4.46 31.89
C LEU A 387 -23.48 -3.78 33.24
N ALA A 388 -23.49 -2.45 33.28
CA ALA A 388 -23.78 -1.69 34.51
C ALA A 388 -25.25 -1.84 34.92
N VAL A 389 -26.18 -1.73 33.97
CA VAL A 389 -27.62 -2.00 34.20
C VAL A 389 -27.82 -3.44 34.69
N GLY A 390 -27.21 -4.43 34.04
CA GLY A 390 -27.32 -5.83 34.46
C GLY A 390 -26.80 -6.07 35.87
N ALA A 391 -25.73 -5.38 36.28
CA ALA A 391 -25.23 -5.43 37.65
C ALA A 391 -26.24 -4.83 38.66
N THR A 392 -26.88 -3.72 38.31
CA THR A 392 -27.92 -3.12 39.18
C THR A 392 -29.18 -3.97 39.29
N VAL A 393 -29.63 -4.58 38.18
CA VAL A 393 -30.89 -5.34 38.12
C VAL A 393 -30.76 -6.70 38.82
N SER A 394 -29.63 -7.39 38.66
CA SER A 394 -29.44 -8.72 39.25
C SER A 394 -29.18 -8.70 40.76
N GLY A 395 -28.66 -7.60 41.30
CA GLY A 395 -28.22 -7.50 42.71
C GLY A 395 -27.10 -8.50 43.10
N GLN A 396 -26.65 -9.36 42.18
CA GLN A 396 -25.74 -10.49 42.44
C GLN A 396 -24.28 -10.09 42.58
N PHE A 397 -23.91 -8.85 42.22
CA PHE A 397 -22.52 -8.47 41.98
C PHE A 397 -21.97 -7.32 42.84
N GLY A 398 -22.69 -6.95 43.92
CA GLY A 398 -22.30 -5.90 44.87
C GLY A 398 -23.08 -4.60 44.69
N ASP A 399 -22.51 -3.49 45.18
CA ASP A 399 -23.04 -2.13 45.05
C ASP A 399 -23.12 -1.72 43.58
N GLY A 400 -24.34 -1.67 43.03
CA GLY A 400 -24.59 -1.22 41.66
C GLY A 400 -23.94 0.13 41.34
N GLU A 401 -23.87 1.03 42.34
CA GLU A 401 -23.17 2.32 42.27
C GLU A 401 -21.67 2.19 41.97
N GLY A 402 -21.00 1.20 42.58
CA GLY A 402 -19.59 0.91 42.32
C GLY A 402 -19.35 0.46 40.88
N VAL A 403 -20.24 -0.35 40.30
CA VAL A 403 -20.14 -0.78 38.90
C VAL A 403 -20.39 0.37 37.93
N TRP A 404 -21.37 1.23 38.20
CA TRP A 404 -21.58 2.45 37.41
C TRP A 404 -20.38 3.39 37.46
N THR A 405 -19.77 3.55 38.63
CA THR A 405 -18.54 4.34 38.78
C THR A 405 -17.42 3.77 37.91
N LEU A 406 -17.21 2.46 37.94
CA LEU A 406 -16.22 1.79 37.09
C LEU A 406 -16.54 1.94 35.59
N ALA A 407 -17.82 1.84 35.21
CA ALA A 407 -18.25 2.06 33.82
C ALA A 407 -17.93 3.48 33.35
N LEU A 408 -18.23 4.50 34.16
CA LEU A 408 -17.94 5.89 33.85
C LEU A 408 -16.43 6.16 33.74
N VAL A 409 -15.62 5.58 34.64
CA VAL A 409 -14.16 5.66 34.56
C VAL A 409 -13.64 5.00 33.27
N ALA A 410 -14.18 3.84 32.90
CA ALA A 410 -13.81 3.17 31.65
C ALA A 410 -14.19 4.00 30.41
N ILE A 411 -15.39 4.61 30.37
CA ILE A 411 -15.81 5.52 29.30
C ILE A 411 -14.87 6.73 29.21
N ALA A 412 -14.56 7.36 30.34
CA ALA A 412 -13.68 8.53 30.39
C ALA A 412 -12.27 8.20 29.86
N LEU A 413 -11.67 7.12 30.39
CA LEU A 413 -10.35 6.65 29.97
C LEU A 413 -10.31 6.35 28.46
N GLN A 414 -11.31 5.61 27.95
CA GLN A 414 -11.36 5.22 26.55
C GLN A 414 -11.62 6.40 25.62
N SER A 415 -12.45 7.36 26.04
CA SER A 415 -12.70 8.61 25.32
C SER A 415 -11.42 9.43 25.17
N VAL A 416 -10.67 9.61 26.26
CA VAL A 416 -9.39 10.34 26.24
C VAL A 416 -8.37 9.63 25.35
N LYS A 417 -8.19 8.31 25.49
CA LYS A 417 -7.28 7.53 24.67
C LYS A 417 -7.61 7.67 23.18
N HIS A 418 -8.88 7.53 22.81
CA HIS A 418 -9.31 7.68 21.43
C HIS A 418 -9.07 9.08 20.88
N LEU A 419 -9.39 10.12 21.65
CA LEU A 419 -9.12 11.51 21.25
C LEU A 419 -7.62 11.72 20.96
N LEU A 420 -6.73 11.18 21.80
CA LEU A 420 -5.29 11.23 21.60
C LEU A 420 -4.86 10.46 20.34
N ASP A 421 -5.43 9.27 20.11
CA ASP A 421 -5.17 8.46 18.92
C ASP A 421 -5.57 9.18 17.63
N PHE A 422 -6.76 9.78 17.61
CA PHE A 422 -7.25 10.56 16.48
C PHE A 422 -6.41 11.80 16.24
N SER A 423 -6.11 12.56 17.29
CA SER A 423 -5.33 13.79 17.19
C SER A 423 -3.91 13.52 16.69
N PHE A 424 -3.23 12.52 17.26
CA PHE A 424 -1.88 12.14 16.83
C PHE A 424 -1.87 11.57 15.40
N GLY A 425 -2.85 10.73 15.06
CA GLY A 425 -3.01 10.19 13.72
C GLY A 425 -3.26 11.27 12.67
N ALA A 426 -4.13 12.24 12.97
CA ALA A 426 -4.42 13.37 12.10
C ALA A 426 -3.19 14.26 11.89
N ALA A 427 -2.45 14.58 12.95
CA ALA A 427 -1.22 15.36 12.88
C ALA A 427 -0.16 14.68 12.00
N ASN A 428 0.05 13.37 12.17
CA ASN A 428 1.04 12.64 11.37
C ASN A 428 0.62 12.43 9.92
N ARG A 429 -0.68 12.29 9.63
CA ARG A 429 -1.18 12.21 8.25
C ARG A 429 -0.97 13.51 7.47
N ARG A 430 -0.81 14.66 8.13
CA ARG A 430 -0.57 15.96 7.47
C ARG A 430 0.89 16.17 7.10
N LYS A 431 1.84 15.47 7.73
CA LYS A 431 3.26 15.59 7.42
C LYS A 431 3.57 14.98 6.04
N ALA A 432 4.07 15.80 5.12
CA ALA A 432 4.59 15.30 3.86
C ALA A 432 5.80 14.38 4.10
N PRO A 433 6.05 13.38 3.22
CA PRO A 433 7.31 12.65 3.25
C PRO A 433 8.46 13.64 3.17
N ILE A 434 9.51 13.40 3.96
CA ILE A 434 10.71 14.23 3.92
C ILE A 434 11.33 14.07 2.52
N PRO A 435 11.51 15.17 1.75
CA PRO A 435 12.12 15.12 0.42
C PRO A 435 13.50 14.45 0.43
N LEU A 436 13.87 13.83 -0.68
CA LEU A 436 15.26 13.41 -0.89
C LEU A 436 16.14 14.65 -1.08
N PRO A 437 17.44 14.59 -0.73
CA PRO A 437 18.39 15.60 -1.19
C PRO A 437 18.31 15.73 -2.71
N THR A 438 18.43 16.95 -3.22
CA THR A 438 18.43 17.19 -4.65
C THR A 438 19.81 16.91 -5.23
N LEU A 439 19.85 16.39 -6.44
CA LEU A 439 21.06 16.17 -7.22
C LEU A 439 20.81 16.68 -8.64
N ASP A 440 21.77 17.38 -9.22
CA ASP A 440 21.64 17.87 -10.59
C ASP A 440 21.61 16.70 -11.59
N LEU A 441 20.87 16.84 -12.70
CA LEU A 441 20.80 15.78 -13.71
C LEU A 441 22.15 15.57 -14.42
N THR A 442 23.01 16.59 -14.51
CA THR A 442 24.31 16.48 -15.19
C THR A 442 25.34 15.64 -14.42
N VAL A 443 25.13 15.39 -13.12
CA VAL A 443 26.07 14.62 -12.30
C VAL A 443 26.01 13.12 -12.67
N ALA A 444 27.12 12.56 -13.08
CA ALA A 444 27.17 11.19 -13.59
C ALA A 444 26.93 10.09 -12.53
N ASP A 445 27.20 10.33 -11.24
CA ASP A 445 27.00 9.31 -10.21
C ASP A 445 26.20 9.80 -8.99
N ASP A 446 25.80 8.88 -8.12
CA ASP A 446 24.95 9.16 -6.96
C ASP A 446 25.70 9.35 -5.63
N ARG A 447 27.03 9.49 -5.64
CA ARG A 447 27.81 9.69 -4.40
C ARG A 447 27.38 10.93 -3.61
N PRO A 448 27.16 12.11 -4.21
CA PRO A 448 26.72 13.28 -3.44
C PRO A 448 25.35 13.08 -2.78
N LEU A 449 24.46 12.34 -3.46
CA LEU A 449 23.15 11.98 -2.90
C LEU A 449 23.30 11.03 -1.71
N ARG A 450 24.23 10.07 -1.78
CA ARG A 450 24.55 9.15 -0.69
C ARG A 450 25.13 9.90 0.51
N GLU A 451 26.14 10.74 0.31
CA GLU A 451 26.77 11.56 1.36
C GLU A 451 25.73 12.40 2.10
N ALA A 452 24.86 13.10 1.38
CA ALA A 452 23.79 13.88 1.98
C ALA A 452 22.78 13.03 2.79
N LEU A 453 22.52 11.79 2.37
CA LEU A 453 21.67 10.86 3.12
C LEU A 453 22.38 10.30 4.36
N GLU A 454 23.69 10.09 4.30
CA GLU A 454 24.52 9.65 5.42
C GLU A 454 24.66 10.74 6.48
N GLU A 455 24.94 11.98 6.10
CA GLU A 455 24.95 13.14 7.01
C GLU A 455 23.60 13.32 7.70
N ARG A 456 22.51 13.20 6.94
CA ARG A 456 21.15 13.24 7.48
C ARG A 456 20.87 12.07 8.44
N ARG A 457 21.44 10.89 8.17
CA ARG A 457 21.31 9.73 9.06
C ARG A 457 22.11 9.95 10.34
N ALA A 458 23.34 10.43 10.25
CA ALA A 458 24.23 10.71 11.38
C ALA A 458 23.64 11.75 12.32
N SER A 459 23.18 12.89 11.79
CA SER A 459 22.50 13.95 12.54
C SER A 459 21.21 13.49 13.23
N ARG A 460 20.53 12.46 12.72
CA ARG A 460 19.31 11.90 13.34
C ARG A 460 19.60 10.88 14.43
N ASN A 461 20.80 10.34 14.54
CA ASN A 461 21.07 9.13 15.32
C ASN A 461 21.50 9.39 16.78
N THR A 462 21.28 10.60 17.31
CA THR A 462 21.69 11.01 18.65
C THR A 462 20.59 10.85 19.71
N GLY A 463 20.99 10.48 20.93
CA GLY A 463 20.14 10.47 22.13
C GLY A 463 18.96 9.48 22.12
N VAL A 464 17.75 9.98 22.44
CA VAL A 464 16.49 9.22 22.62
C VAL A 464 16.12 8.36 21.39
N ARG A 465 16.56 8.76 20.19
CA ARG A 465 16.33 8.02 18.94
C ARG A 465 17.08 6.67 18.88
N GLY A 466 18.25 6.57 19.50
CA GLY A 466 19.01 5.31 19.58
C GLY A 466 18.27 4.25 20.39
N LEU A 467 17.71 4.64 21.54
CA LEU A 467 16.85 3.80 22.38
C LEU A 467 15.57 3.36 21.64
N LEU A 468 14.91 4.29 20.94
CA LEU A 468 13.76 3.96 20.09
C LEU A 468 14.14 2.94 19.00
N LYS A 469 15.34 3.03 18.42
CA LYS A 469 15.81 2.09 17.40
C LYS A 469 16.00 0.67 17.96
N LEU A 470 16.67 0.53 19.09
CA LEU A 470 16.82 -0.75 19.80
C LEU A 470 15.45 -1.36 20.11
N TRP A 471 14.53 -0.54 20.62
CA TRP A 471 13.16 -0.98 20.84
C TRP A 471 12.51 -1.43 19.53
N THR A 472 12.55 -0.65 18.45
CA THR A 472 11.97 -1.07 17.16
C THR A 472 12.56 -2.39 16.63
N ASN A 473 13.87 -2.61 16.80
CA ASN A 473 14.55 -3.83 16.37
C ASN A 473 14.12 -5.05 17.17
N ALA A 474 13.91 -4.93 18.49
CA ALA A 474 13.35 -6.03 19.30
C ALA A 474 11.94 -6.46 18.84
N GLY A 475 11.22 -5.60 18.11
CA GLY A 475 9.93 -5.93 17.50
C GLY A 475 10.01 -6.84 16.27
N LYS A 476 11.22 -7.18 15.79
CA LYS A 476 11.40 -8.17 14.72
C LYS A 476 11.05 -9.59 15.20
N PHE A 477 11.23 -9.88 16.48
CA PHE A 477 10.84 -11.17 17.06
C PHE A 477 9.31 -11.30 17.09
N ARG A 478 8.77 -12.36 16.48
CA ARG A 478 7.32 -12.64 16.37
C ARG A 478 6.55 -12.50 17.71
N PRO A 479 7.00 -13.08 18.84
CA PRO A 479 6.27 -12.93 20.11
C PRO A 479 6.26 -11.47 20.60
N VAL A 480 7.38 -10.76 20.47
CA VAL A 480 7.49 -9.34 20.86
C VAL A 480 6.62 -8.45 19.95
N HIS A 481 6.57 -8.74 18.65
CA HIS A 481 5.69 -8.06 17.71
C HIS A 481 4.23 -8.13 18.15
N TRP A 482 3.74 -9.34 18.47
CA TRP A 482 2.36 -9.54 18.89
C TRP A 482 2.07 -8.99 20.28
N ALA A 483 2.98 -9.15 21.24
CA ALA A 483 2.87 -8.53 22.55
C ALA A 483 2.70 -7.01 22.44
N ARG A 484 3.48 -6.34 21.58
CA ARG A 484 3.35 -4.90 21.33
C ARG A 484 2.02 -4.50 20.71
N LYS A 485 1.50 -5.32 19.79
CA LYS A 485 0.18 -5.10 19.20
C LYS A 485 -0.92 -5.20 20.25
N MET A 486 -0.83 -6.17 21.16
CA MET A 486 -1.78 -6.37 22.24
C MET A 486 -1.69 -5.30 23.34
N ILE A 487 -0.48 -4.84 23.68
CA ILE A 487 -0.28 -3.87 24.78
C ILE A 487 -0.98 -2.53 24.51
N VAL A 488 -1.15 -2.16 23.23
CA VAL A 488 -1.88 -0.95 22.81
C VAL A 488 -3.39 -1.08 23.04
N PHE A 489 -3.86 -2.29 23.40
CA PHE A 489 -5.24 -2.66 23.62
C PHE A 489 -6.17 -2.17 22.48
N PRO A 490 -5.95 -2.66 21.23
CA PRO A 490 -6.77 -2.33 20.07
C PRO A 490 -8.21 -2.80 20.21
N ILE A 491 -9.09 -2.37 19.30
CA ILE A 491 -10.54 -2.63 19.37
C ILE A 491 -10.82 -4.14 19.52
N GLY A 492 -10.18 -4.99 18.72
CA GLY A 492 -10.39 -6.44 18.79
C GLY A 492 -10.04 -7.04 20.15
N GLU A 493 -8.91 -6.67 20.73
CA GLU A 493 -8.48 -7.12 22.05
C GLU A 493 -9.42 -6.64 23.16
N ARG A 494 -9.98 -5.43 23.05
CA ARG A 494 -10.97 -4.93 24.01
C ARG A 494 -12.28 -5.70 23.93
N PHE A 495 -12.79 -5.91 22.73
CA PHE A 495 -14.04 -6.66 22.52
C PHE A 495 -13.87 -8.12 22.95
N ALA A 496 -12.70 -8.71 22.72
CA ALA A 496 -12.36 -10.03 23.24
C ALA A 496 -12.32 -10.05 24.77
N ALA A 497 -11.66 -9.06 25.40
CA ALA A 497 -11.63 -8.93 26.85
C ALA A 497 -13.04 -8.83 27.42
N ILE A 498 -13.90 -7.96 26.87
CA ILE A 498 -15.31 -7.80 27.28
C ILE A 498 -16.05 -9.13 27.17
N ALA A 499 -15.99 -9.78 26.00
CA ALA A 499 -16.71 -11.03 25.74
C ALA A 499 -16.28 -12.12 26.73
N ILE A 500 -14.98 -12.31 26.93
CA ILE A 500 -14.43 -13.34 27.82
C ILE A 500 -14.77 -13.00 29.28
N THR A 501 -14.44 -11.80 29.75
CA THR A 501 -14.59 -11.50 31.17
C THR A 501 -16.05 -11.40 31.58
N ALA A 502 -16.93 -10.88 30.73
CA ALA A 502 -18.36 -10.83 31.03
C ALA A 502 -19.02 -12.22 30.98
N ALA A 503 -18.60 -13.09 30.05
CA ALA A 503 -19.14 -14.44 29.99
C ALA A 503 -18.69 -15.31 31.16
N PHE A 504 -17.46 -15.12 31.68
CA PHE A 504 -16.88 -15.98 32.71
C PHE A 504 -16.91 -15.40 34.13
N PHE A 505 -16.98 -14.08 34.27
CA PHE A 505 -16.90 -13.38 35.55
C PHE A 505 -18.00 -12.32 35.68
N ASN A 506 -17.89 -11.50 36.72
CA ASN A 506 -18.87 -10.47 37.06
C ASN A 506 -18.51 -9.14 36.33
N PRO A 507 -19.48 -8.24 36.11
CA PRO A 507 -19.24 -6.96 35.43
C PRO A 507 -18.09 -6.13 36.01
N ARG A 508 -17.87 -6.21 37.33
CA ARG A 508 -16.74 -5.57 38.01
C ARG A 508 -15.39 -6.01 37.47
N VAL A 509 -15.20 -7.31 37.22
CA VAL A 509 -13.94 -7.86 36.67
C VAL A 509 -13.75 -7.35 35.24
N THR A 510 -14.81 -7.28 34.45
CA THR A 510 -14.77 -6.72 33.10
C THR A 510 -14.30 -5.27 33.11
N PHE A 511 -14.92 -4.40 33.92
CA PHE A 511 -14.50 -3.00 33.99
C PHE A 511 -13.09 -2.80 34.56
N LEU A 512 -12.72 -3.55 35.61
CA LEU A 512 -11.35 -3.49 36.14
C LEU A 512 -10.33 -3.91 35.07
N THR A 513 -10.62 -4.96 34.30
CA THR A 513 -9.76 -5.39 33.19
C THR A 513 -9.61 -4.27 32.15
N LEU A 514 -10.71 -3.63 31.77
CA LEU A 514 -10.73 -2.53 30.81
C LEU A 514 -9.95 -1.30 31.30
N ILE A 515 -10.11 -0.94 32.58
CA ILE A 515 -9.43 0.22 33.19
C ILE A 515 -7.94 -0.05 33.34
N VAL A 516 -7.56 -1.21 33.88
CA VAL A 516 -6.15 -1.56 34.11
C VAL A 516 -5.41 -1.70 32.79
N TRP A 517 -5.91 -2.51 31.87
CA TRP A 517 -5.26 -2.68 30.56
C TRP A 517 -5.36 -1.40 29.73
N GLY A 518 -6.50 -0.72 29.73
CA GLY A 518 -6.67 0.58 29.08
C GLY A 518 -5.67 1.63 29.60
N GLY A 519 -5.41 1.65 30.91
CA GLY A 519 -4.45 2.55 31.55
C GLY A 519 -3.01 2.22 31.14
N VAL A 520 -2.63 0.95 31.18
CA VAL A 520 -1.31 0.49 30.68
C VAL A 520 -1.13 0.86 29.21
N ALA A 521 -2.16 0.66 28.39
CA ALA A 521 -2.14 1.01 26.98
C ALA A 521 -2.02 2.52 26.75
N ALA A 522 -2.75 3.34 27.53
CA ALA A 522 -2.69 4.80 27.47
C ALA A 522 -1.28 5.30 27.82
N THR A 523 -0.71 4.82 28.93
CA THR A 523 0.66 5.16 29.32
C THR A 523 1.67 4.73 28.28
N TYR A 524 1.61 3.47 27.79
CA TYR A 524 2.53 2.97 26.78
C TYR A 524 2.48 3.78 25.48
N THR A 525 1.27 4.07 24.97
CA THR A 525 1.09 4.83 23.73
C THR A 525 1.49 6.29 23.88
N LEU A 526 1.14 6.94 25.00
CA LEU A 526 1.49 8.33 25.27
C LEU A 526 3.00 8.50 25.42
N THR A 527 3.66 7.65 26.22
CA THR A 527 5.12 7.68 26.38
C THR A 527 5.80 7.46 25.03
N GLY A 528 5.39 6.46 24.24
CA GLY A 528 5.96 6.22 22.92
C GLY A 528 5.69 7.33 21.90
N ARG A 529 4.64 8.13 22.08
CA ARG A 529 4.36 9.32 21.26
C ARG A 529 5.20 10.52 21.69
N LEU A 530 5.27 10.79 22.99
CA LEU A 530 6.10 11.85 23.55
C LEU A 530 7.57 11.66 23.19
N LEU A 531 8.10 10.45 23.37
CA LEU A 531 9.47 10.13 22.95
C LEU A 531 9.71 10.38 21.47
N ARG A 532 8.73 10.08 20.60
CA ARG A 532 8.84 10.34 19.14
C ARG A 532 8.66 11.80 18.75
N SER A 533 7.97 12.60 19.57
CA SER A 533 7.78 14.02 19.33
C SER A 533 8.98 14.84 19.84
N LEU A 534 9.61 14.41 20.93
CA LEU A 534 10.82 15.01 21.49
C LEU A 534 12.09 14.62 20.71
N ALA A 535 12.05 13.45 20.06
CA ALA A 535 13.08 12.94 19.18
C ALA A 535 13.08 13.63 17.83
#